data_AF-A0A034W0P1-F1
#
_entry.id   AF-A0A034W0P1-F1
#
_cell.length_a   1.000
_cell.length_b   1.000
_cell.length_c   1.000
_cell.angle_alpha   90.00
_cell.angle_beta   90.00
_cell.angle_gamma   90.00
#
_symmetry.space_group_name_H-M   'P 1'
#
loop_
_entity.id
_entity.type
_entity.pdbx_description
1 polymer ?
#
loop_
_entity_poly.entity_id
_entity_poly.type
_entity_poly.pdbx_seq_one_letter_code
_entity_poly.pdbx_strand_id
1 'polypeptide(L)'
;MDIDSTPVPPPQEYSDNPAGYQSESSMNFDYLHGLNDAAARASSSASSLGGHVSFPETSRHFSDLAGGGIDVNASSTQSYGYVDDSKALDRPFNLNERFVSVLDQLDARVEKFRKDALGLQEKKDFLLMSIDLIKSHDMLHSMMEAEREEIFCYIQRVNARLSTVDLLVHTVRDRSQEDALSQINALIDMMITIGDPVLSRQRCQQYLNACCSAAEASSSYEYGVDMDAGPVDKKFESALLGCTLDDQKNIKKRLQALMGYLNKQTIRN
;
A
#
# COMPACT_ATOMS: atom_id res chain seq x y z
N MET A 1 1.49 -58.89 -48.98
CA MET A 1 1.96 -58.37 -47.68
C MET A 1 3.41 -58.07 -47.92
N ASP A 2 3.73 -56.82 -48.22
CA ASP A 2 5.10 -56.37 -48.41
C ASP A 2 5.16 -54.98 -47.78
N ILE A 3 5.75 -54.93 -46.58
CA ILE A 3 5.92 -53.72 -45.77
C ILE A 3 7.22 -53.09 -46.25
N ASP A 4 7.11 -51.97 -46.95
CA ASP A 4 8.27 -51.17 -47.35
C ASP A 4 9.01 -50.68 -46.09
N SER A 5 10.28 -51.08 -46.01
CA SER A 5 11.16 -50.92 -44.85
C SER A 5 12.27 -49.93 -45.20
N THR A 6 11.92 -48.67 -45.44
CA THR A 6 12.89 -47.59 -45.56
C THR A 6 12.96 -46.79 -44.25
N PRO A 7 14.16 -46.50 -43.70
CA PRO A 7 14.28 -45.77 -42.45
C PRO A 7 13.88 -44.30 -42.62
N VAL A 8 13.06 -43.79 -41.70
CA VAL A 8 12.76 -42.37 -41.57
C VAL A 8 14.04 -41.63 -41.15
N PRO A 9 14.48 -40.58 -41.87
CA PRO A 9 15.65 -39.79 -41.48
C PRO A 9 15.36 -38.96 -40.21
N PRO A 10 16.36 -38.75 -39.32
CA PRO A 10 16.16 -37.97 -38.11
C PRO A 10 15.90 -36.48 -38.44
N PRO A 11 15.17 -35.75 -37.58
CA PRO A 11 14.88 -34.33 -37.79
C PRO A 11 16.16 -33.50 -37.84
N GLN A 12 16.30 -32.66 -38.86
CA GLN A 12 17.37 -31.67 -38.95
C GLN A 12 17.22 -30.63 -37.84
N GLU A 13 18.26 -30.44 -37.03
CA GLU A 13 18.38 -29.33 -36.09
C GLU A 13 18.45 -28.01 -36.86
N TYR A 14 17.32 -27.29 -36.90
CA TYR A 14 17.31 -25.89 -37.29
C TYR A 14 17.81 -25.04 -36.13
N SER A 15 19.06 -24.60 -36.25
CA SER A 15 19.66 -23.56 -35.43
C SER A 15 19.02 -22.22 -35.75
N ASP A 16 17.95 -21.86 -35.04
CA ASP A 16 17.47 -20.48 -34.98
C ASP A 16 17.91 -19.83 -33.68
N ASN A 17 18.85 -18.91 -33.81
CA ASN A 17 19.31 -18.02 -32.77
C ASN A 17 18.55 -16.69 -32.92
N PRO A 18 17.72 -16.27 -31.94
CA PRO A 18 17.42 -14.88 -31.75
C PRO A 18 18.00 -14.40 -30.43
N ALA A 19 19.00 -13.54 -30.56
CA ALA A 19 19.37 -12.58 -29.55
C ALA A 19 18.14 -11.76 -29.12
N GLY A 20 17.95 -11.58 -27.82
CA GLY A 20 17.00 -10.59 -27.29
C GLY A 20 16.14 -11.07 -26.13
N TYR A 21 16.76 -11.44 -25.00
CA TYR A 21 16.05 -11.37 -23.72
C TYR A 21 15.81 -9.89 -23.39
N GLN A 22 14.70 -9.33 -23.86
CA GLN A 22 14.15 -8.10 -23.31
C GLN A 22 13.32 -8.48 -22.09
N SER A 23 13.76 -8.03 -20.91
CA SER A 23 12.98 -8.05 -19.68
C SER A 23 11.56 -7.55 -19.92
N GLU A 24 10.56 -8.35 -19.57
CA GLU A 24 9.12 -8.00 -19.58
C GLU A 24 8.73 -6.99 -18.48
N SER A 25 9.59 -6.02 -18.15
CA SER A 25 9.31 -4.96 -17.17
C SER A 25 8.79 -3.66 -17.81
N SER A 26 8.34 -3.70 -19.05
CA SER A 26 7.96 -2.52 -19.84
C SER A 26 6.70 -2.78 -20.66
N MET A 27 5.62 -3.24 -20.01
CA MET A 27 4.29 -3.02 -20.59
C MET A 27 3.94 -1.55 -20.39
N ASN A 28 4.09 -0.77 -21.46
CA ASN A 28 3.74 0.64 -21.48
C ASN A 28 2.20 0.76 -21.40
N PHE A 29 1.70 1.21 -20.24
CA PHE A 29 0.27 1.28 -19.91
C PHE A 29 -0.45 2.49 -20.53
N ASP A 30 0.24 3.29 -21.32
CA ASP A 30 -0.27 4.54 -21.91
C ASP A 30 -1.44 4.35 -22.89
N TYR A 31 -1.66 3.15 -23.42
CA TYR A 31 -2.72 2.93 -24.42
C TYR A 31 -4.14 2.98 -23.86
N LEU A 32 -4.33 2.83 -22.54
CA LEU A 32 -5.64 2.90 -21.89
C LEU A 32 -6.02 4.33 -21.45
N HIS A 33 -5.11 5.30 -21.55
CA HIS A 33 -5.43 6.71 -21.30
C HIS A 33 -6.35 7.31 -22.39
N GLY A 34 -6.33 6.78 -23.62
CA GLY A 34 -7.14 7.29 -24.73
C GLY A 34 -8.67 7.08 -24.60
N LEU A 35 -9.11 6.12 -23.76
CA LEU A 35 -10.52 5.98 -23.39
C LEU A 35 -10.93 6.90 -22.23
N ASN A 36 -9.94 7.46 -21.54
CA ASN A 36 -10.16 8.35 -20.41
C ASN A 36 -10.49 9.78 -20.87
N ASP A 37 -9.98 10.25 -22.01
CA ASP A 37 -10.17 11.65 -22.46
C ASP A 37 -11.59 11.98 -22.93
N ALA A 38 -12.37 10.99 -23.41
CA ALA A 38 -13.78 11.17 -23.73
C ALA A 38 -14.66 11.23 -22.46
N ALA A 39 -14.26 10.55 -21.38
CA ALA A 39 -14.95 10.54 -20.09
C ALA A 39 -14.45 11.65 -19.14
N ALA A 40 -13.21 12.14 -19.29
CA ALA A 40 -12.58 13.14 -18.43
C ALA A 40 -13.19 14.55 -18.57
N ARG A 41 -13.92 14.83 -19.67
CA ARG A 41 -14.75 16.05 -19.77
C ARG A 41 -16.03 15.98 -18.94
N ALA A 42 -16.38 14.82 -18.41
CA ALA A 42 -17.46 14.63 -17.44
C ALA A 42 -16.97 14.31 -16.01
N SER A 43 -15.65 14.18 -15.79
CA SER A 43 -15.08 13.83 -14.48
C SER A 43 -13.61 14.28 -14.37
N SER A 44 -13.37 15.58 -14.30
CA SER A 44 -12.06 16.10 -13.92
C SER A 44 -11.90 16.12 -12.39
N SER A 45 -10.97 15.30 -11.88
CA SER A 45 -9.96 15.69 -10.91
C SER A 45 -9.18 14.46 -10.38
N ALA A 46 -8.15 14.02 -11.10
CA ALA A 46 -7.01 13.31 -10.50
C ALA A 46 -5.80 13.47 -11.41
N SER A 47 -4.84 14.27 -10.93
CA SER A 47 -3.58 14.63 -11.56
C SER A 47 -2.54 13.53 -11.33
N SER A 48 -1.74 13.24 -12.36
CA SER A 48 -0.52 12.42 -12.27
C SER A 48 0.69 13.31 -11.95
N LEU A 49 1.49 12.95 -10.96
CA LEU A 49 2.87 13.43 -10.80
C LEU A 49 3.75 12.27 -10.31
N GLY A 50 4.53 11.70 -11.22
CA GLY A 50 5.65 10.81 -10.91
C GLY A 50 6.90 11.64 -10.63
N GLY A 51 7.45 11.53 -9.42
CA GLY A 51 8.69 12.17 -9.01
C GLY A 51 9.66 11.14 -8.42
N HIS A 52 10.75 10.90 -9.13
CA HIS A 52 11.90 10.09 -8.73
C HIS A 52 12.69 10.81 -7.62
N VAL A 53 12.80 10.23 -6.42
CA VAL A 53 13.60 10.78 -5.31
C VAL A 53 14.65 9.76 -4.87
N SER A 54 15.91 10.12 -5.10
CA SER A 54 17.11 9.42 -4.66
C SER A 54 17.36 9.67 -3.17
N PHE A 55 17.53 8.60 -2.39
CA PHE A 55 17.91 8.67 -0.98
C PHE A 55 19.41 8.96 -0.83
N PRO A 56 19.86 9.88 0.05
CA PRO A 56 21.21 9.87 0.56
C PRO A 56 21.30 9.09 1.87
N GLU A 57 22.13 8.05 1.89
CA GLU A 57 22.61 7.37 3.09
C GLU A 57 23.39 8.34 3.98
N THR A 58 23.00 8.47 5.25
CA THR A 58 23.78 9.18 6.27
C THR A 58 24.53 8.17 7.13
N SER A 59 25.81 7.98 6.79
CA SER A 59 26.81 7.34 7.64
C SER A 59 27.08 8.20 8.88
N ARG A 60 26.85 7.64 10.08
CA ARG A 60 27.27 8.25 11.35
C ARG A 60 28.67 7.77 11.71
N HIS A 61 29.68 8.52 11.27
CA HIS A 61 31.06 8.43 11.75
C HIS A 61 31.24 9.47 12.86
N PHE A 62 31.46 9.03 14.09
CA PHE A 62 31.79 9.88 15.23
C PHE A 62 33.32 9.86 15.38
N SER A 63 33.99 10.96 15.03
CA SER A 63 35.43 11.13 15.18
C SER A 63 35.73 12.11 16.31
N ASP A 64 36.53 11.61 17.25
CA ASP A 64 37.09 12.28 18.42
C ASP A 64 37.78 13.62 18.13
N LEU A 65 37.59 14.55 19.08
CA LEU A 65 38.29 15.81 19.20
C LEU A 65 39.49 15.63 20.14
N ALA A 66 40.70 15.89 19.63
CA ALA A 66 41.95 15.80 20.39
C ALA A 66 42.41 17.17 20.94
N GLY A 67 42.90 17.14 22.19
CA GLY A 67 43.93 18.03 22.78
C GLY A 67 43.43 19.34 23.42
N GLY A 68 43.83 19.75 24.63
CA GLY A 68 44.82 19.27 25.61
C GLY A 68 45.01 20.32 26.74
N GLY A 69 45.62 19.95 27.87
CA GLY A 69 46.00 20.83 28.99
C GLY A 69 45.58 20.29 30.37
N ILE A 70 46.35 19.40 31.00
CA ILE A 70 47.32 19.64 32.12
C ILE A 70 46.69 20.27 33.38
N ASP A 71 46.50 19.50 34.47
CA ASP A 71 47.25 19.69 35.74
C ASP A 71 46.82 18.75 36.91
N VAL A 72 47.83 18.05 37.43
CA VAL A 72 48.18 17.54 38.79
C VAL A 72 47.11 17.23 39.88
N ASN A 73 47.24 16.00 40.43
CA ASN A 73 47.49 15.66 41.84
C ASN A 73 46.51 14.67 42.52
N ALA A 74 47.11 13.87 43.43
CA ALA A 74 46.55 13.12 44.56
C ALA A 74 46.25 11.61 44.37
N SER A 75 47.27 10.82 44.72
CA SER A 75 47.26 9.58 45.48
C SER A 75 45.91 8.92 45.81
N SER A 76 45.71 7.70 45.31
CA SER A 76 44.90 6.68 45.97
C SER A 76 45.39 5.30 45.56
N THR A 77 45.94 4.60 46.55
CA THR A 77 46.41 3.22 46.50
C THR A 77 45.23 2.30 46.17
N GLN A 78 45.12 1.81 44.94
CA GLN A 78 44.15 0.78 44.58
C GLN A 78 44.89 -0.55 44.37
N SER A 79 44.70 -1.44 45.35
CA SER A 79 45.04 -2.85 45.30
C SER A 79 44.27 -3.50 44.16
N TYR A 80 44.95 -3.79 43.04
CA TYR A 80 44.40 -4.60 41.97
C TYR A 80 44.18 -6.03 42.47
N GLY A 81 42.94 -6.32 42.87
CA GLY A 81 42.45 -7.69 42.95
C GLY A 81 42.45 -8.25 41.53
N TYR A 82 43.29 -9.26 41.30
CA TYR A 82 43.29 -10.06 40.08
C TYR A 82 41.89 -10.67 39.93
N VAL A 83 41.09 -10.11 39.03
CA VAL A 83 39.82 -10.72 38.62
C VAL A 83 40.21 -11.88 37.72
N ASP A 84 40.00 -13.11 38.22
CA ASP A 84 40.14 -14.31 37.41
C ASP A 84 39.03 -14.33 36.35
N ASP A 85 39.30 -13.73 35.18
CA ASP A 85 38.44 -13.72 34.00
C ASP A 85 38.37 -15.08 33.29
N SER A 86 38.93 -16.14 33.86
CA SER A 86 38.98 -17.48 33.26
C SER A 86 37.64 -18.24 33.31
N LYS A 87 36.54 -17.59 33.74
CA LYS A 87 35.18 -18.18 33.78
C LYS A 87 34.13 -17.40 32.97
N ALA A 88 34.52 -16.35 32.25
CA ALA A 88 33.58 -15.57 31.43
C ALA A 88 33.28 -16.20 30.05
N LEU A 89 33.99 -17.26 29.65
CA LEU A 89 33.92 -17.84 28.30
C LEU A 89 32.82 -18.90 28.08
N ASP A 90 31.97 -19.16 29.08
CA ASP A 90 30.94 -20.22 28.97
C ASP A 90 29.53 -19.75 29.37
N ARG A 91 29.25 -18.45 29.26
CA ARG A 91 27.86 -18.00 29.19
C ARG A 91 27.36 -18.36 27.78
N PRO A 92 26.34 -19.21 27.63
CA PRO A 92 25.87 -19.62 26.30
C PRO A 92 25.54 -18.35 25.53
N PHE A 93 26.32 -18.06 24.49
CA PHE A 93 26.14 -16.91 23.61
C PHE A 93 24.67 -16.82 23.20
N ASN A 94 23.93 -15.92 23.84
CA ASN A 94 22.64 -15.32 23.48
C ASN A 94 21.81 -16.06 22.41
N LEU A 95 21.56 -17.35 22.60
CA LEU A 95 20.76 -18.16 21.68
C LEU A 95 19.35 -17.58 21.55
N ASN A 96 18.81 -17.08 22.67
CA ASN A 96 17.54 -16.35 22.70
C ASN A 96 17.57 -15.10 21.81
N GLU A 97 18.63 -14.27 21.85
CA GLU A 97 18.71 -13.09 20.96
C GLU A 97 18.83 -13.50 19.49
N ARG A 98 19.53 -14.60 19.19
CA ARG A 98 19.59 -15.14 17.83
C ARG A 98 18.21 -15.61 17.35
N PHE A 99 17.46 -16.32 18.20
CA PHE A 99 16.09 -16.74 17.85
C PHE A 99 15.16 -15.55 17.69
N VAL A 100 15.21 -14.56 18.59
CA VAL A 100 14.42 -13.33 18.49
C VAL A 100 14.75 -12.58 17.20
N SER A 101 16.02 -12.41 16.86
CA SER A 101 16.42 -11.77 15.60
C SER A 101 15.92 -12.51 14.35
N VAL A 102 15.93 -13.84 14.36
CA VAL A 102 15.38 -14.64 13.26
C VAL A 102 13.85 -14.48 13.16
N LEU A 103 13.15 -14.42 14.31
CA LEU A 103 11.72 -14.18 14.36
C LEU A 103 11.37 -12.78 13.85
N ASP A 104 12.10 -11.74 14.25
CA ASP A 104 11.90 -10.38 13.75
C ASP A 104 12.10 -10.30 12.23
N GLN A 105 13.10 -11.01 11.69
CA GLN A 105 13.33 -11.10 10.24
C GLN A 105 12.24 -11.89 9.51
N LEU A 106 11.62 -12.88 10.16
CA LEU A 106 10.47 -13.59 9.60
C LEU A 106 9.24 -12.69 9.62
N ASP A 107 8.98 -11.99 10.72
CA ASP A 107 7.86 -11.05 10.86
C ASP A 107 7.92 -9.93 9.82
N ALA A 108 9.09 -9.32 9.63
CA ALA A 108 9.30 -8.33 8.58
C ALA A 108 9.04 -8.87 7.16
N ARG A 109 9.38 -10.14 6.90
CA ARG A 109 9.09 -10.80 5.61
C ARG A 109 7.60 -11.12 5.45
N VAL A 110 6.91 -11.50 6.53
CA VAL A 110 5.45 -11.70 6.53
C VAL A 110 4.74 -10.38 6.24
N GLU A 111 5.12 -9.28 6.90
CA GLU A 111 4.52 -7.97 6.64
C GLU A 111 4.77 -7.48 5.21
N LYS A 112 5.98 -7.72 4.67
CA LYS A 112 6.25 -7.44 3.26
C LYS A 112 5.35 -8.27 2.32
N PHE A 113 5.26 -9.58 2.56
CA PHE A 113 4.40 -10.46 1.78
C PHE A 113 2.94 -10.03 1.83
N ARG A 114 2.44 -9.63 3.01
CA ARG A 114 1.08 -9.14 3.21
C ARG A 114 0.82 -7.85 2.43
N LYS A 115 1.77 -6.91 2.44
CA LYS A 115 1.70 -5.67 1.65
C LYS A 115 1.70 -5.95 0.15
N ASP A 116 2.57 -6.86 -0.32
CA ASP A 116 2.65 -7.25 -1.73
C ASP A 116 1.34 -7.92 -2.19
N ALA A 117 0.77 -8.80 -1.37
CA ALA A 117 -0.52 -9.45 -1.63
C ALA A 117 -1.68 -8.45 -1.69
N LEU A 118 -1.71 -7.46 -0.79
CA LEU A 118 -2.70 -6.38 -0.83
C LEU A 118 -2.59 -5.58 -2.14
N GLY A 119 -1.38 -5.28 -2.60
CA GLY A 119 -1.16 -4.61 -3.89
C GLY A 119 -1.59 -5.45 -5.10
N LEU A 120 -1.50 -6.79 -5.02
CA LEU A 120 -2.05 -7.68 -6.05
C LEU A 120 -3.59 -7.72 -6.00
N GLN A 121 -4.18 -7.67 -4.81
CA GLN A 121 -5.63 -7.56 -4.64
C GLN A 121 -6.19 -6.27 -5.25
N GLU A 122 -5.55 -5.12 -4.99
CA GLU A 122 -5.92 -3.83 -5.60
C GLU A 122 -5.86 -3.87 -7.14
N LYS A 123 -4.85 -4.55 -7.71
CA LYS A 123 -4.74 -4.74 -9.18
C LYS A 123 -5.86 -5.60 -9.75
N LYS A 124 -6.26 -6.67 -9.03
CA LYS A 124 -7.40 -7.52 -9.42
C LYS A 124 -8.69 -6.69 -9.41
N ASP A 125 -8.91 -5.90 -8.38
CA ASP A 125 -10.09 -5.03 -8.26
C ASP A 125 -10.13 -3.97 -9.38
N PHE A 126 -8.97 -3.39 -9.72
CA PHE A 126 -8.86 -2.47 -10.85
C PHE A 126 -9.21 -3.12 -12.20
N LEU A 127 -8.77 -4.35 -12.44
CA LEU A 127 -9.11 -5.09 -13.65
C LEU A 127 -10.59 -5.43 -13.73
N LEU A 128 -11.20 -5.84 -12.61
CA LEU A 128 -12.65 -6.07 -12.52
C LEU A 128 -13.42 -4.77 -12.84
N MET A 129 -13.02 -3.65 -12.23
CA MET A 129 -13.64 -2.35 -12.50
C MET A 129 -13.50 -1.94 -13.97
N SER A 130 -12.34 -2.20 -14.59
CA SER A 130 -12.10 -1.91 -16.02
C SER A 130 -13.00 -2.75 -16.92
N ILE A 131 -13.17 -4.04 -16.59
CA ILE A 131 -14.09 -4.94 -17.29
C ILE A 131 -15.53 -4.41 -17.20
N ASP A 132 -15.97 -3.98 -16.02
CA ASP A 132 -17.33 -3.47 -15.83
C ASP A 132 -17.56 -2.12 -16.52
N LEU A 133 -16.56 -1.23 -16.54
CA LEU A 133 -16.62 0.01 -17.30
C LEU A 133 -16.84 -0.26 -18.79
N ILE A 134 -16.09 -1.20 -19.36
CA ILE A 134 -16.26 -1.61 -20.76
C ILE A 134 -17.69 -2.14 -20.98
N LYS A 135 -18.19 -3.05 -20.13
CA LYS A 135 -19.55 -3.60 -20.25
C LYS A 135 -20.64 -2.54 -20.22
N SER A 136 -20.44 -1.47 -19.43
CA SER A 136 -21.39 -0.36 -19.27
C SER A 136 -21.27 0.73 -20.34
N HIS A 137 -20.33 0.61 -21.27
CA HIS A 137 -20.02 1.70 -22.20
C HIS A 137 -21.12 1.87 -23.26
N ASP A 138 -21.64 3.08 -23.42
CA ASP A 138 -22.76 3.40 -24.32
C ASP A 138 -22.55 2.96 -25.78
N MET A 139 -21.30 2.98 -26.26
CA MET A 139 -21.01 2.51 -27.63
C MET A 139 -21.28 1.01 -27.80
N LEU A 140 -21.09 0.17 -26.78
CA LEU A 140 -21.49 -1.25 -26.89
C LEU A 140 -23.00 -1.38 -27.09
N HIS A 141 -23.78 -0.44 -26.54
CA HIS A 141 -25.22 -0.43 -26.69
C HIS A 141 -25.70 0.04 -28.07
N SER A 142 -24.87 0.76 -28.83
CA SER A 142 -25.18 1.22 -30.19
C SER A 142 -24.67 0.30 -31.31
N MET A 143 -23.87 -0.72 -30.99
CA MET A 143 -23.35 -1.71 -31.94
C MET A 143 -24.42 -2.69 -32.45
N MET A 144 -24.16 -3.36 -33.57
CA MET A 144 -25.00 -4.46 -34.02
C MET A 144 -24.99 -5.60 -32.99
N GLU A 145 -26.10 -6.34 -32.88
CA GLU A 145 -26.23 -7.46 -31.95
C GLU A 145 -25.10 -8.49 -32.08
N ALA A 146 -24.75 -8.88 -33.30
CA ALA A 146 -23.68 -9.86 -33.55
C ALA A 146 -22.29 -9.37 -33.06
N GLU A 147 -21.93 -8.12 -33.34
CA GLU A 147 -20.65 -7.53 -32.92
C GLU A 147 -20.59 -7.38 -31.39
N ARG A 148 -21.72 -7.00 -30.79
CA ARG A 148 -21.86 -6.87 -29.34
C ARG A 148 -21.70 -8.22 -28.65
N GLU A 149 -22.34 -9.26 -29.17
CA GLU A 149 -22.24 -10.62 -28.64
C GLU A 149 -20.80 -11.13 -28.69
N GLU A 150 -20.09 -10.91 -29.79
CA GLU A 150 -18.67 -11.26 -29.92
C GLU A 150 -17.82 -10.58 -28.85
N ILE A 151 -18.02 -9.28 -28.62
CA ILE A 151 -17.32 -8.54 -27.56
C ILE A 151 -17.68 -9.10 -26.19
N PHE A 152 -18.95 -9.42 -25.92
CA PHE A 152 -19.36 -10.00 -24.64
C PHE A 152 -18.71 -11.37 -24.41
N CYS A 153 -18.59 -12.21 -25.43
CA CYS A 153 -17.84 -13.46 -25.35
C CYS A 153 -16.37 -13.22 -24.99
N TYR A 154 -15.74 -12.20 -25.58
CA TYR A 154 -14.37 -11.82 -25.25
C TYR A 154 -14.24 -11.35 -23.79
N ILE A 155 -15.16 -10.50 -23.33
CA ILE A 155 -15.23 -10.01 -21.94
C ILE A 155 -15.39 -11.19 -20.97
N GLN A 156 -16.31 -12.12 -21.26
CA GLN A 156 -16.53 -13.30 -20.42
C GLN A 156 -15.26 -14.14 -20.29
N ARG A 157 -14.53 -14.35 -21.40
CA ARG A 157 -13.28 -15.10 -21.40
C ARG A 157 -12.18 -14.42 -20.59
N VAL A 158 -12.05 -13.09 -20.69
CA VAL A 158 -11.09 -12.32 -19.87
C VAL A 158 -11.48 -12.40 -18.40
N ASN A 159 -12.76 -12.23 -18.08
CA ASN A 159 -13.27 -12.31 -16.71
C ASN A 159 -13.06 -13.71 -16.10
N ALA A 160 -13.26 -14.78 -16.88
CA ALA A 160 -13.01 -16.15 -16.45
C ALA A 160 -11.53 -16.37 -16.10
N ARG A 161 -10.61 -15.83 -16.89
CA ARG A 161 -9.16 -15.89 -16.59
C ARG A 161 -8.79 -15.07 -15.36
N LEU A 162 -9.38 -13.89 -15.18
CA LEU A 162 -9.14 -13.09 -13.98
C LEU A 162 -9.67 -13.78 -12.72
N SER A 163 -10.78 -14.51 -12.85
CA SER A 163 -11.41 -15.25 -11.75
C SER A 163 -10.56 -16.41 -11.23
N THR A 164 -9.55 -16.88 -11.97
CA THR A 164 -8.62 -17.91 -11.48
C THR A 164 -7.58 -17.35 -10.50
N VAL A 165 -7.47 -16.03 -10.37
CA VAL A 165 -6.59 -15.37 -9.39
C VAL A 165 -7.40 -15.13 -8.12
N ASP A 166 -7.14 -15.91 -7.08
CA ASP A 166 -7.77 -15.74 -5.77
C ASP A 166 -6.76 -15.27 -4.72
N LEU A 167 -7.09 -14.19 -4.03
CA LEU A 167 -6.21 -13.50 -3.08
C LEU A 167 -7.06 -13.04 -1.90
N LEU A 168 -6.66 -13.44 -0.70
CA LEU A 168 -7.36 -13.10 0.52
C LEU A 168 -6.36 -12.69 1.59
N VAL A 169 -6.39 -11.41 1.96
CA VAL A 169 -5.60 -10.85 3.07
C VAL A 169 -6.58 -10.42 4.17
N HIS A 170 -6.45 -11.01 5.35
CA HIS A 170 -7.27 -10.65 6.51
C HIS A 170 -6.52 -9.75 7.47
N THR A 171 -7.20 -8.74 7.98
CA THR A 171 -6.80 -8.05 9.21
C THR A 171 -7.37 -8.84 10.38
N VAL A 172 -6.48 -9.45 11.17
CA VAL A 172 -6.87 -10.16 12.40
C VAL A 172 -7.28 -9.12 13.43
N ARG A 173 -8.45 -9.31 14.05
CA ARG A 173 -9.00 -8.42 15.07
C ARG A 173 -9.43 -9.21 16.28
N ASP A 174 -9.28 -8.62 17.46
CA ASP A 174 -9.99 -9.06 18.64
C ASP A 174 -11.39 -8.44 18.74
N ARG A 175 -12.18 -8.89 19.73
CA ARG A 175 -13.55 -8.42 19.90
C ARG A 175 -13.65 -6.91 20.14
N SER A 176 -12.70 -6.35 20.89
CA SER A 176 -12.70 -4.93 21.22
C SER A 176 -12.40 -4.07 19.98
N GLN A 177 -11.50 -4.55 19.12
CA GLN A 177 -11.17 -3.92 17.83
C GLN A 177 -12.33 -3.99 16.85
N GLU A 178 -13.07 -5.11 16.81
CA GLU A 178 -14.31 -5.21 16.01
C GLU A 178 -15.38 -4.23 16.47
N ASP A 179 -15.62 -4.13 17.78
CA ASP A 179 -16.61 -3.21 18.35
C ASP A 179 -16.22 -1.75 18.07
N ALA A 180 -14.92 -1.42 18.19
CA ALA A 180 -14.38 -0.10 17.84
C ALA A 180 -14.58 0.24 16.36
N LEU A 181 -14.27 -0.70 15.45
CA LEU A 181 -14.47 -0.52 14.01
C LEU A 181 -15.96 -0.36 13.66
N SER A 182 -16.84 -1.12 14.31
CA SER A 182 -18.29 -0.97 14.16
C SER A 182 -18.76 0.42 14.61
N GLN A 183 -18.20 0.94 15.71
CA GLN A 183 -18.51 2.28 16.19
C GLN A 183 -18.05 3.37 15.21
N ILE A 184 -16.85 3.22 14.61
CA ILE A 184 -16.37 4.11 13.56
C ILE A 184 -17.32 4.11 12.36
N ASN A 185 -17.71 2.92 11.88
CA ASN A 185 -18.61 2.82 10.73
C ASN A 185 -19.95 3.51 11.00
N ALA A 186 -20.54 3.30 12.19
CA ALA A 186 -21.77 3.97 12.58
C ALA A 186 -21.62 5.51 12.62
N LEU A 187 -20.47 6.04 13.08
CA LEU A 187 -20.20 7.48 13.09
C LEU A 187 -20.11 8.05 11.66
N ILE A 188 -19.43 7.33 10.75
CA ILE A 188 -19.34 7.71 9.34
C ILE A 188 -20.72 7.67 8.67
N ASP A 189 -21.52 6.64 8.92
CA ASP A 189 -22.85 6.49 8.34
C ASP A 189 -23.82 7.57 8.85
N MET A 190 -23.75 7.91 10.15
CA MET A 190 -24.49 9.06 10.70
C MET A 190 -24.09 10.36 10.01
N MET A 191 -22.79 10.60 9.79
CA MET A 191 -22.33 11.78 9.06
C MET A 191 -22.90 11.85 7.64
N ILE A 192 -22.93 10.73 6.92
CA ILE A 192 -23.45 10.67 5.54
C ILE A 192 -24.98 10.90 5.51
N THR A 193 -25.70 10.39 6.53
CA THR A 193 -27.17 10.43 6.59
C THR A 193 -27.74 11.76 7.13
N ILE A 194 -26.91 12.66 7.69
CA ILE A 194 -27.33 13.99 8.17
C ILE A 194 -28.02 14.83 7.09
N GLY A 195 -27.74 14.60 5.80
CA GLY A 195 -28.42 15.23 4.67
C GLY A 195 -28.03 16.69 4.41
N ASP A 196 -27.41 17.37 5.38
CA ASP A 196 -26.79 18.69 5.22
C ASP A 196 -25.32 18.53 4.73
N PRO A 197 -24.99 18.96 3.50
CA PRO A 197 -23.65 18.85 2.94
C PRO A 197 -22.59 19.65 3.70
N VAL A 198 -22.96 20.80 4.28
CA VAL A 198 -22.02 21.67 5.02
C VAL A 198 -21.66 21.01 6.35
N LEU A 199 -22.66 20.53 7.09
CA LEU A 199 -22.44 19.86 8.36
C LEU A 199 -21.71 18.53 8.19
N SER A 200 -22.04 17.77 7.14
CA SER A 200 -21.36 16.53 6.78
C SER A 200 -19.87 16.77 6.46
N ARG A 201 -19.58 17.83 5.68
CA ARG A 201 -18.19 18.24 5.40
C ARG A 201 -17.44 18.61 6.67
N GLN A 202 -18.05 19.43 7.54
CA GLN A 202 -17.42 19.83 8.80
C GLN A 202 -17.09 18.61 9.67
N ARG A 203 -18.03 17.67 9.83
CA ARG A 203 -17.81 16.42 10.59
C ARG A 203 -16.72 15.55 9.97
N CYS A 204 -16.71 15.42 8.64
CA CYS A 204 -15.66 14.68 7.94
C CYS A 204 -14.28 15.28 8.20
N GLN A 205 -14.17 16.61 8.30
CA GLN A 205 -12.92 17.29 8.63
C GLN A 205 -12.49 17.00 10.08
N GLN A 206 -13.42 17.03 11.03
CA GLN A 206 -13.12 16.69 12.43
C GLN A 206 -12.63 15.23 12.58
N TYR A 207 -13.19 14.30 11.81
CA TYR A 207 -12.75 12.91 11.75
C TYR A 207 -11.37 12.76 11.09
N LEU A 208 -11.10 13.50 10.01
CA LEU A 208 -9.77 13.53 9.38
C LEU A 208 -8.71 14.08 10.34
N ASN A 209 -9.04 15.12 11.11
CA ASN A 209 -8.13 15.67 12.11
C ASN A 209 -7.80 14.64 13.21
N ALA A 210 -8.75 13.77 13.57
CA ALA A 210 -8.51 12.66 14.50
C ALA A 210 -7.59 11.56 13.93
N CYS A 211 -7.50 11.43 12.60
CA CYS A 211 -6.63 10.47 11.94
C CYS A 211 -5.17 10.95 11.82
N CYS A 212 -4.92 12.26 12.01
CA CYS A 212 -3.58 12.82 11.89
C CYS A 212 -2.80 12.60 13.19
N SER A 213 -1.67 11.90 13.09
CA SER A 213 -0.67 11.93 14.17
C SER A 213 0.02 13.30 14.20
N ALA A 214 0.56 13.71 15.35
CA ALA A 214 1.28 14.99 15.48
C ALA A 214 2.44 15.16 14.47
N ALA A 215 2.97 14.06 13.93
CA ALA A 215 4.05 14.07 12.93
C ALA A 215 3.58 14.32 11.49
N GLU A 216 2.31 14.04 11.15
CA GLU A 216 1.77 14.26 9.80
C GLU A 216 1.20 15.67 9.60
N ALA A 217 0.98 16.42 10.68
CA ALA A 217 0.55 17.82 10.63
C ALA A 217 1.61 18.77 10.04
N SER A 218 2.89 18.36 9.97
CA SER A 218 3.96 19.19 9.40
C SER A 218 4.21 18.93 7.91
N SER A 219 3.62 17.90 7.31
CA SER A 219 3.86 17.54 5.88
C SER A 219 2.67 17.80 4.98
N SER A 220 1.53 18.28 5.50
CA SER A 220 0.31 18.55 4.72
C SER A 220 0.35 19.91 4.01
N TYR A 221 1.40 20.18 3.23
CA TYR A 221 1.43 21.32 2.30
C TYR A 221 0.86 20.97 0.91
N GLU A 222 0.46 19.71 0.68
CA GLU A 222 0.04 19.23 -0.64
C GLU A 222 -1.47 19.43 -0.93
N TYR A 223 -2.28 19.76 0.08
CA TYR A 223 -3.74 19.94 -0.08
C TYR A 223 -4.31 21.27 0.41
N GLY A 224 -3.48 22.28 0.68
CA GLY A 224 -3.95 23.63 1.03
C GLY A 224 -4.79 23.67 2.31
N VAL A 225 -4.50 22.81 3.29
CA VAL A 225 -5.15 22.85 4.60
C VAL A 225 -4.31 23.76 5.50
N ASP A 226 -4.81 24.98 5.69
CA ASP A 226 -4.21 25.98 6.55
C ASP A 226 -3.94 25.44 7.97
N MET A 227 -2.84 25.89 8.55
CA MET A 227 -2.27 25.49 9.83
C MET A 227 -3.09 26.02 11.02
N ASP A 228 -4.28 25.47 11.20
CA ASP A 228 -4.98 25.32 12.48
C ASP A 228 -5.82 24.05 12.30
N ALA A 229 -5.30 22.90 12.76
CA ALA A 229 -6.07 21.67 12.71
C ALA A 229 -7.30 21.89 13.60
N GLY A 230 -8.42 22.25 12.97
CA GLY A 230 -9.66 22.61 13.66
C GLY A 230 -10.16 21.49 14.58
N PRO A 231 -11.33 21.66 15.22
CA PRO A 231 -11.78 20.79 16.29
C PRO A 231 -11.68 19.29 15.94
N VAL A 232 -11.20 18.49 16.88
CA VAL A 232 -11.14 17.02 16.75
C VAL A 232 -12.37 16.41 17.42
N ASP A 233 -13.02 15.45 16.76
CA ASP A 233 -14.11 14.70 17.39
C ASP A 233 -13.53 13.63 18.34
N LYS A 234 -13.61 13.88 19.64
CA LYS A 234 -13.04 13.00 20.69
C LYS A 234 -13.69 11.62 20.77
N LYS A 235 -14.96 11.50 20.37
CA LYS A 235 -15.64 10.21 20.33
C LYS A 235 -15.11 9.37 19.18
N PHE A 236 -14.92 9.99 18.02
CA PHE A 236 -14.31 9.34 16.86
C PHE A 236 -12.85 8.98 17.14
N GLU A 237 -12.05 9.89 17.69
CA GLU A 237 -10.64 9.66 18.05
C GLU A 237 -10.49 8.45 18.99
N SER A 238 -11.29 8.39 20.05
CA SER A 238 -11.28 7.27 21.00
C SER A 238 -11.59 5.93 20.32
N ALA A 239 -12.62 5.88 19.48
CA ALA A 239 -12.97 4.67 18.72
C ALA A 239 -11.86 4.30 17.72
N LEU A 240 -11.24 5.28 17.08
CA LEU A 240 -10.19 5.09 16.08
C LEU A 240 -8.93 4.46 16.72
N LEU A 241 -8.54 4.94 17.90
CA LEU A 241 -7.41 4.39 18.66
C LEU A 241 -7.65 2.93 19.10
N GLY A 242 -8.91 2.52 19.24
CA GLY A 242 -9.28 1.13 19.52
C GLY A 242 -9.19 0.20 18.30
N CYS A 243 -9.00 0.73 17.09
CA CYS A 243 -8.88 -0.04 15.86
C CYS A 243 -7.43 -0.48 15.59
N THR A 244 -7.24 -1.48 14.72
CA THR A 244 -5.90 -1.85 14.24
C THR A 244 -5.26 -0.73 13.42
N LEU A 245 -3.93 -0.71 13.30
CA LEU A 245 -3.23 0.28 12.48
C LEU A 245 -3.64 0.22 10.98
N ASP A 246 -3.99 -0.97 10.49
CA ASP A 246 -4.51 -1.14 9.13
C ASP A 246 -5.87 -0.46 8.96
N ASP A 247 -6.77 -0.67 9.93
CA ASP A 247 -8.08 -0.04 9.93
C ASP A 247 -7.97 1.47 9.98
N GLN A 248 -7.12 2.01 10.86
CA GLN A 248 -6.91 3.45 10.96
C GLN A 248 -6.48 4.05 9.62
N LYS A 249 -5.55 3.40 8.90
CA LYS A 249 -5.12 3.81 7.55
C LYS A 249 -6.27 3.72 6.53
N ASN A 250 -7.04 2.63 6.55
CA ASN A 250 -8.16 2.44 5.62
C ASN A 250 -9.31 3.43 5.89
N ILE A 251 -9.62 3.70 7.16
CA ILE A 251 -10.59 4.71 7.60
C ILE A 251 -10.16 6.09 7.12
N LYS A 252 -8.87 6.47 7.31
CA LYS A 252 -8.33 7.74 6.81
C LYS A 252 -8.50 7.87 5.30
N LYS A 253 -8.11 6.85 4.52
CA LYS A 253 -8.32 6.82 3.05
C LYS A 253 -9.79 6.99 2.68
N ARG A 254 -10.71 6.28 3.37
CA ARG A 254 -12.16 6.38 3.15
C ARG A 254 -12.66 7.81 3.41
N LEU A 255 -12.24 8.43 4.50
CA LEU A 255 -12.61 9.81 4.84
C LEU A 255 -12.05 10.83 3.84
N GLN A 256 -10.83 10.65 3.34
CA GLN A 256 -10.24 11.53 2.31
C GLN A 256 -11.06 11.48 1.01
N ALA A 257 -11.46 10.28 0.57
CA ALA A 257 -12.33 10.12 -0.59
C ALA A 257 -13.72 10.77 -0.38
N LEU A 258 -14.33 10.55 0.79
CA LEU A 258 -15.60 11.19 1.17
C LEU A 258 -15.50 12.72 1.20
N MET A 259 -14.42 13.26 1.75
CA MET A 259 -14.18 14.71 1.78
C MET A 259 -14.12 15.29 0.35
N GLY A 260 -13.43 14.60 -0.56
CA GLY A 260 -13.39 14.99 -1.97
C GLY A 260 -14.79 15.07 -2.60
N TYR A 261 -15.67 14.14 -2.26
CA TYR A 261 -17.07 14.15 -2.70
C TYR A 261 -17.87 15.31 -2.08
N LEU A 262 -17.79 15.50 -0.75
CA LEU A 262 -18.53 16.52 -0.02
C LEU A 262 -18.13 17.95 -0.44
N ASN A 263 -16.85 18.17 -0.77
CA ASN A 263 -16.37 19.43 -1.34
C ASN A 263 -17.05 19.72 -2.69
N LYS A 264 -17.14 18.72 -3.58
CA LYS A 264 -17.84 18.88 -4.87
C LYS A 264 -19.33 19.16 -4.70
N GLN A 265 -19.98 18.55 -3.71
CA GLN A 265 -21.39 18.82 -3.42
C GLN A 265 -21.64 20.21 -2.86
N THR A 266 -20.78 20.69 -1.95
CA THR A 266 -20.99 22.00 -1.36
C THR A 266 -20.74 23.14 -2.33
N ILE A 267 -19.84 22.97 -3.31
CA ILE A 267 -19.58 23.98 -4.35
C ILE A 267 -20.77 24.13 -5.32
N ARG A 268 -21.64 23.11 -5.42
CA ARG A 268 -22.79 23.09 -6.35
C ARG A 268 -24.09 23.64 -5.75
N ASN A 269 -24.11 23.97 -4.46
CA ASN A 269 -25.25 24.60 -3.76
C ASN A 269 -24.94 26.07 -3.52
#